data_AF-A0A7C3SWU2-F1
#
_entry.id   AF-A0A7C3SWU2-F1
#
_cell.length_a   1.000
_cell.length_b   1.000
_cell.length_c   1.000
_cell.angle_alpha   90.00
_cell.angle_beta   90.00
_cell.angle_gamma   90.00
#
_symmetry.space_group_name_H-M   'P 1'
#
loop_
_entity.id
_entity.type
_entity.pdbx_description
1 polymer ?
#
loop_
_entity_poly.entity_id
_entity_poly.type
_entity_poly.pdbx_seq_one_letter_code
_entity_poly.pdbx_strand_id
1 'polypeptide(L)'
;MNMKRQNMQRGGFLFINITVFLLLVLPTYADEMNTIKSVLQSAKKVAISIDTFPDEFVISVSPVRQTLQIIHSSARLAGALISEVQNENYRKDLQAVVGDLNGTQKFRDTLLETLKTKLSAALVEVPPLGSTAKYNTDREAQQDRMNQLNSKGIDVLLDIKITAGIYGPEGEMFFRTNGKLYDVKSSKTLWRDEFVVTPTIEFKANQSFNTYFNPFKSNMFSPRLTMSKNALTRWTENNGENFKKAEDFGIQLSVAQLCGALQLDVSEDYYFSCGISKLYARKAKQAISFFEKAWNMNKQKPERGNALVVALYKAKKIEEAIKQGEIVIQSPEGQNYPTVYYNLAYILVDKKKNPEKAKEYYQRYLELSGIPDTKLEKKLQQIQKKR
;
A
#
# COMPACT_ATOMS: atom_id res chain seq x y z
N MET A 1 -0.43 -83.74 32.05
CA MET A 1 -1.67 -84.35 32.57
C MET A 1 -2.84 -83.56 32.00
N ASN A 2 -3.79 -84.27 31.42
CA ASN A 2 -4.80 -83.77 30.48
C ASN A 2 -5.92 -82.93 31.10
N MET A 3 -6.40 -81.98 30.29
CA MET A 3 -7.77 -81.46 30.12
C MET A 3 -8.62 -81.10 31.36
N LYS A 4 -9.14 -79.86 31.33
CA LYS A 4 -10.57 -79.63 31.07
C LYS A 4 -10.84 -78.21 30.57
N ARG A 5 -11.40 -78.12 29.36
CA ARG A 5 -12.14 -76.95 28.84
C ARG A 5 -13.51 -76.89 29.50
N GLN A 6 -13.99 -75.70 29.83
CA GLN A 6 -15.42 -75.39 29.80
C GLN A 6 -15.67 -74.00 29.20
N ASN A 7 -16.70 -74.01 28.35
CA ASN A 7 -17.23 -72.98 27.46
C ASN A 7 -17.79 -71.76 28.22
N MET A 8 -17.48 -70.54 27.78
CA MET A 8 -18.28 -69.70 26.86
C MET A 8 -19.49 -69.03 27.52
N GLN A 9 -19.43 -67.71 27.73
CA GLN A 9 -20.53 -66.80 27.37
C GLN A 9 -20.00 -65.45 26.91
N ARG A 10 -20.66 -64.96 25.87
CA ARG A 10 -20.34 -63.82 25.02
C ARG A 10 -20.74 -62.52 25.71
N GLY A 11 -19.80 -61.58 25.85
CA GLY A 11 -20.09 -60.17 26.07
C GLY A 11 -19.71 -59.40 24.80
N GLY A 12 -20.70 -58.95 24.04
CA GLY A 12 -20.47 -58.14 22.84
C GLY A 12 -19.87 -56.79 23.22
N PHE A 13 -18.62 -56.54 22.82
CA PHE A 13 -18.05 -55.20 22.80
C PHE A 13 -18.61 -54.45 21.59
N LEU A 14 -19.64 -53.63 21.83
CA LEU A 14 -20.10 -52.63 20.87
C LEU A 14 -19.06 -51.51 20.84
N PHE A 15 -18.14 -51.55 19.87
CA PHE A 15 -17.27 -50.42 19.56
C PHE A 15 -18.12 -49.30 18.94
N ILE A 16 -18.58 -48.38 19.79
CA ILE A 16 -19.18 -47.12 19.37
C ILE A 16 -18.02 -46.22 18.89
N ASN A 17 -17.75 -46.25 17.58
CA ASN A 17 -16.89 -45.27 16.91
C ASN A 17 -17.63 -43.92 16.90
N ILE A 18 -17.40 -43.08 17.91
CA ILE A 18 -17.77 -41.66 17.82
C ILE A 18 -16.62 -40.98 17.06
N THR A 19 -16.71 -41.02 15.75
CA THR A 19 -15.96 -40.11 14.89
C THR A 19 -16.61 -38.74 15.02
N VAL A 20 -16.17 -37.92 15.97
CA VAL A 20 -16.53 -36.50 16.01
C VAL A 20 -15.84 -35.84 14.82
N PHE A 21 -16.58 -35.70 13.72
CA PHE A 21 -16.21 -34.78 12.65
C PHE A 21 -16.42 -33.36 13.18
N LEU A 22 -15.38 -32.78 13.79
CA LEU A 22 -15.33 -31.34 14.06
C LEU A 22 -15.13 -30.64 12.71
N LEU A 23 -16.22 -30.46 11.97
CA LEU A 23 -16.28 -29.52 10.85
C LEU A 23 -16.18 -28.11 11.44
N LEU A 24 -14.95 -27.66 11.69
CA LEU A 24 -14.66 -26.25 11.79
C LEU A 24 -14.93 -25.65 10.41
N VAL A 25 -16.15 -25.14 10.23
CA VAL A 25 -16.45 -24.21 9.15
C VAL A 25 -15.65 -22.96 9.46
N LEU A 26 -14.42 -22.92 8.95
CA LEU A 26 -13.67 -21.68 8.88
C LEU A 26 -14.49 -20.77 7.96
N PRO A 27 -14.94 -19.60 8.43
CA PRO A 27 -15.66 -18.68 7.56
C PRO A 27 -14.80 -18.43 6.33
N THR A 28 -15.40 -18.56 5.15
CA THR A 28 -14.67 -18.24 3.93
C THR A 28 -14.32 -16.75 3.96
N TYR A 29 -13.24 -16.34 3.28
CA TYR A 29 -12.87 -14.91 3.18
C TYR A 29 -14.04 -14.02 2.72
N ALA A 30 -15.01 -14.58 1.98
CA ALA A 30 -16.25 -13.92 1.57
C ALA A 30 -17.26 -13.72 2.72
N ASP A 31 -17.35 -14.64 3.69
CA ASP A 31 -18.22 -14.54 4.87
C ASP A 31 -17.72 -13.45 5.85
N GLU A 32 -16.40 -13.35 6.04
CA GLU A 32 -15.81 -12.25 6.83
C GLU A 32 -16.01 -10.89 6.14
N MET A 33 -15.94 -10.82 4.80
CA MET A 33 -16.17 -9.59 4.05
C MET A 33 -17.62 -9.09 4.21
N ASN A 34 -18.65 -9.91 4.00
CA ASN A 34 -20.05 -9.49 4.19
C ASN A 34 -20.37 -9.02 5.63
N THR A 35 -19.52 -9.40 6.60
CA THR A 35 -19.67 -9.03 8.00
C THR A 35 -19.22 -7.59 8.30
N ILE A 36 -18.16 -7.05 7.65
CA ILE A 36 -17.64 -5.72 7.99
C ILE A 36 -18.63 -4.61 7.63
N LYS A 37 -19.15 -4.63 6.39
CA LYS A 37 -20.10 -3.64 5.91
C LYS A 37 -21.38 -3.65 6.74
N SER A 38 -21.92 -4.84 7.01
CA SER A 38 -23.15 -5.00 7.80
C SER A 38 -22.96 -4.50 9.24
N VAL A 39 -21.81 -4.77 9.87
CA VAL A 39 -21.48 -4.20 11.19
C VAL A 39 -21.44 -2.67 11.14
N LEU A 40 -20.71 -2.07 10.19
CA LEU A 40 -20.62 -0.62 10.08
C LEU A 40 -21.96 0.06 9.77
N GLN A 41 -22.83 -0.59 8.99
CA GLN A 41 -24.15 -0.07 8.63
C GLN A 41 -25.22 -0.28 9.71
N SER A 42 -25.08 -1.32 10.53
CA SER A 42 -26.01 -1.60 11.64
C SER A 42 -25.63 -0.89 12.94
N ALA A 43 -24.40 -0.40 13.05
CA ALA A 43 -23.95 0.42 14.17
C ALA A 43 -24.78 1.71 14.26
N LYS A 44 -25.22 2.06 15.46
CA LYS A 44 -25.90 3.33 15.75
C LYS A 44 -24.88 4.43 15.97
N LYS A 45 -23.77 4.11 16.65
CA LYS A 45 -22.65 5.04 16.90
C LYS A 45 -21.31 4.39 16.60
N VAL A 46 -20.55 5.06 15.74
CA VAL A 46 -19.19 4.67 15.34
C VAL A 46 -18.23 5.66 15.99
N ALA A 47 -17.32 5.17 16.83
CA ALA A 47 -16.18 5.98 17.25
C ALA A 47 -15.08 5.90 16.19
N ILE A 48 -14.46 7.03 15.89
CA ILE A 48 -13.28 7.09 15.02
C ILE A 48 -12.11 7.73 15.75
N SER A 49 -10.95 7.11 15.62
CA SER A 49 -9.70 7.67 16.10
C SER A 49 -8.71 7.74 14.97
N ILE A 50 -8.11 8.90 14.75
CA ILE A 50 -7.07 9.10 13.74
C ILE A 50 -5.80 9.57 14.44
N ASP A 51 -4.83 8.67 14.55
CA ASP A 51 -3.46 8.96 14.99
C ASP A 51 -2.67 9.48 13.78
N THR A 52 -2.23 10.73 13.87
CA THR A 52 -1.45 11.39 12.84
C THR A 52 0.05 11.35 13.13
N PHE A 53 0.56 10.71 14.19
CA PHE A 53 1.98 10.84 14.55
C PHE A 53 2.96 10.27 13.50
N PRO A 54 3.96 11.05 13.03
CA PRO A 54 4.19 12.47 13.32
C PRO A 54 3.18 13.39 12.61
N ASP A 55 2.65 14.39 13.33
CA ASP A 55 1.55 15.27 12.88
C ASP A 55 1.92 16.16 11.69
N GLU A 56 3.20 16.22 11.34
CA GLU A 56 3.73 16.88 10.16
C GLU A 56 3.83 15.97 8.93
N PHE A 57 3.85 16.58 7.74
CA PHE A 57 4.26 15.89 6.52
C PHE A 57 5.76 15.58 6.57
N VAL A 58 6.13 14.30 6.48
CA VAL A 58 7.51 13.85 6.73
C VAL A 58 8.41 14.11 5.53
N ILE A 59 9.60 14.67 5.76
CA ILE A 59 10.67 14.77 4.76
C ILE A 59 11.84 13.91 5.22
N SER A 60 12.12 12.83 4.49
CA SER A 60 13.16 11.86 4.85
C SER A 60 13.90 11.36 3.63
N VAL A 61 14.69 12.24 3.01
CA VAL A 61 15.36 11.99 1.71
C VAL A 61 16.87 11.80 1.80
N SER A 62 17.47 11.97 2.99
CA SER A 62 18.93 11.87 3.18
C SER A 62 19.52 10.53 2.67
N PRO A 63 20.68 10.55 1.97
CA PRO A 63 21.29 9.37 1.36
C PRO A 63 21.84 8.38 2.39
N VAL A 64 22.26 8.89 3.56
CA VAL A 64 22.73 8.06 4.66
C VAL A 64 21.50 7.34 5.21
N ARG A 65 21.42 6.02 5.01
CA ARG A 65 20.36 5.13 5.55
C ARG A 65 20.34 5.04 7.08
N GLN A 66 20.72 6.10 7.78
CA GLN A 66 20.48 6.30 9.21
C GLN A 66 19.09 6.91 9.45
N THR A 67 18.10 6.54 8.64
CA THR A 67 16.69 6.78 8.96
C THR A 67 16.30 5.82 10.08
N LEU A 68 16.70 6.15 11.31
CA LEU A 68 16.45 5.34 12.51
C LEU A 68 15.05 5.64 13.05
N GLN A 69 14.20 4.62 13.04
CA GLN A 69 13.16 4.33 14.05
C GLN A 69 12.24 5.45 14.57
N ILE A 70 11.92 6.49 13.80
CA ILE A 70 11.00 7.55 14.28
C ILE A 70 9.54 7.05 14.41
N ILE A 71 9.17 5.91 13.80
CA ILE A 71 7.75 5.63 13.54
C ILE A 71 7.04 4.78 14.62
N HIS A 72 7.77 4.13 15.55
CA HIS A 72 7.13 3.12 16.42
C HIS A 72 7.43 3.11 17.93
N SER A 73 8.33 3.94 18.47
CA SER A 73 8.47 4.00 19.93
C SER A 73 9.08 5.31 20.39
N SER A 74 8.57 5.80 21.50
CA SER A 74 8.96 6.92 22.36
C SER A 74 10.43 6.95 22.84
N ALA A 75 11.37 6.39 22.09
CA ALA A 75 12.79 6.37 22.43
C ALA A 75 13.60 7.20 21.42
N ARG A 76 13.92 8.43 21.82
CA ARG A 76 15.09 9.17 21.32
C ARG A 76 16.31 8.27 21.42
N LEU A 77 17.19 8.24 20.42
CA LEU A 77 18.66 8.24 20.65
C LEU A 77 19.51 8.32 19.37
N ALA A 78 20.38 9.33 19.39
CA ALA A 78 21.79 9.28 18.99
C ALA A 78 22.14 8.67 17.63
N GLY A 79 21.80 9.41 16.57
CA GLY A 79 22.44 9.32 15.25
C GLY A 79 22.05 10.47 14.30
N ALA A 80 21.27 11.43 14.80
CA ALA A 80 20.33 12.21 14.00
C ALA A 80 20.85 13.56 13.49
N LEU A 81 21.89 14.17 14.10
CA LEU A 81 22.13 15.61 13.92
C LEU A 81 22.39 16.04 12.46
N ILE A 82 23.14 15.27 11.66
CA ILE A 82 23.46 15.67 10.27
C ILE A 82 22.28 15.37 9.33
N SER A 83 21.62 14.22 9.49
CA SER A 83 20.49 13.82 8.63
C SER A 83 19.24 14.65 8.92
N GLU A 84 19.02 15.03 10.18
CA GLU A 84 17.92 15.89 10.62
C GLU A 84 18.11 17.32 10.12
N VAL A 85 19.32 17.90 10.24
CA VAL A 85 19.63 19.22 9.67
C VAL A 85 19.48 19.23 8.14
N GLN A 86 19.92 18.18 7.45
CA GLN A 86 19.70 18.07 5.99
C GLN A 86 18.22 17.95 5.63
N ASN A 87 17.47 17.08 6.31
CA ASN A 87 16.03 16.94 6.08
C ASN A 87 15.28 18.24 6.39
N GLU A 88 15.71 19.01 7.38
CA GLU A 88 15.14 20.32 7.70
C GLU A 88 15.44 21.36 6.63
N ASN A 89 16.65 21.38 6.06
CA ASN A 89 16.95 22.24 4.91
C ASN A 89 16.08 21.86 3.70
N TYR A 90 15.92 20.56 3.43
CA TYR A 90 15.04 20.07 2.37
C TYR A 90 13.56 20.44 2.60
N ARG A 91 13.11 20.39 3.86
CA ARG A 91 11.78 20.85 4.25
C ARG A 91 11.61 22.33 3.92
N LYS A 92 12.58 23.17 4.30
CA LYS A 92 12.55 24.62 4.01
C LYS A 92 12.57 24.92 2.51
N ASP A 93 13.40 24.23 1.75
CA ASP A 93 13.48 24.38 0.29
C ASP A 93 12.15 24.03 -0.38
N LEU A 94 11.50 22.95 0.07
CA LEU A 94 10.18 22.57 -0.42
C LEU A 94 9.13 23.60 -0.01
N GLN A 95 9.09 24.01 1.27
CA GLN A 95 8.15 25.01 1.79
C GLN A 95 8.26 26.36 1.06
N ALA A 96 9.48 26.77 0.69
CA ALA A 96 9.70 28.00 -0.07
C ALA A 96 8.98 28.01 -1.43
N VAL A 97 8.68 26.83 -1.98
CA VAL A 97 7.99 26.67 -3.28
C VAL A 97 6.52 26.31 -3.10
N VAL A 98 6.20 25.36 -2.22
CA VAL A 98 4.84 24.78 -2.13
C VAL A 98 3.98 25.43 -1.05
N GLY A 99 4.59 26.20 -0.14
CA GLY A 99 3.94 26.75 1.04
C GLY A 99 3.91 25.75 2.20
N ASP A 100 2.85 25.83 3.01
CA ASP A 100 2.69 24.98 4.19
C ASP A 100 2.55 23.50 3.82
N LEU A 101 3.31 22.65 4.52
CA LEU A 101 3.31 21.20 4.33
C LEU A 101 2.23 20.54 5.21
N ASN A 102 0.97 20.88 4.95
CA ASN A 102 -0.18 20.43 5.74
C ASN A 102 -0.79 19.09 5.25
N GLY A 103 -0.08 18.33 4.41
CA GLY A 103 -0.60 17.09 3.81
C GLY A 103 -1.10 16.05 4.80
N THR A 104 -0.50 15.91 5.98
CA THR A 104 -1.00 15.00 7.03
C THR A 104 -2.37 15.44 7.57
N GLN A 105 -2.55 16.75 7.80
CA GLN A 105 -3.83 17.32 8.22
C GLN A 105 -4.88 17.21 7.10
N LYS A 106 -4.51 17.54 5.87
CA LYS A 106 -5.38 17.39 4.70
C LYS A 106 -5.83 15.93 4.51
N PHE A 107 -4.94 14.97 4.73
CA PHE A 107 -5.27 13.55 4.68
C PHE A 107 -6.27 13.17 5.78
N ARG A 108 -6.02 13.60 7.03
CA ARG A 108 -6.94 13.40 8.15
C ARG A 108 -8.34 13.93 7.84
N ASP A 109 -8.43 15.17 7.36
CA ASP A 109 -9.71 15.86 7.14
C ASP A 109 -10.47 15.23 5.97
N THR A 110 -9.80 14.97 4.85
CA THR A 110 -10.41 14.27 3.69
C THR A 110 -10.95 12.89 4.10
N LEU A 111 -10.20 12.15 4.90
CA LEU A 111 -10.60 10.85 5.39
C LEU A 111 -11.84 10.94 6.28
N LEU A 112 -11.82 11.86 7.24
CA LEU A 112 -12.91 12.07 8.18
C LEU A 112 -14.20 12.51 7.46
N GLU A 113 -14.11 13.48 6.54
CA GLU A 113 -15.23 13.95 5.72
C GLU A 113 -15.79 12.82 4.85
N THR A 114 -14.92 12.05 4.22
CA THR A 114 -15.35 10.89 3.41
C THR A 114 -16.08 9.87 4.26
N LEU A 115 -15.59 9.53 5.45
CA LEU A 115 -16.27 8.58 6.33
C LEU A 115 -17.60 9.14 6.85
N LYS A 116 -17.68 10.44 7.17
CA LYS A 116 -18.94 11.11 7.56
C LYS A 116 -20.00 11.02 6.47
N THR A 117 -19.61 11.10 5.20
CA THR A 117 -20.56 11.00 4.08
C THR A 117 -20.96 9.56 3.73
N LYS A 118 -20.08 8.58 3.99
CA LYS A 118 -20.31 7.17 3.62
C LYS A 118 -20.98 6.34 4.72
N LEU A 119 -20.86 6.74 5.99
CA LEU A 119 -21.47 6.05 7.12
C LEU A 119 -22.83 6.66 7.45
N SER A 120 -23.83 5.80 7.66
CA SER A 120 -25.16 6.23 8.14
C SER A 120 -25.19 6.48 9.65
N ALA A 121 -24.23 5.93 10.38
CA ALA A 121 -24.12 6.04 11.83
C ALA A 121 -23.61 7.41 12.27
N ALA A 122 -23.94 7.82 13.50
CA ALA A 122 -23.33 8.99 14.10
C ALA A 122 -21.83 8.73 14.32
N LEU A 123 -20.97 9.53 13.67
CA LEU A 123 -19.52 9.44 13.80
C LEU A 123 -19.05 10.31 14.97
N VAL A 124 -18.39 9.69 15.95
CA VAL A 124 -17.86 10.36 17.15
C VAL A 124 -16.35 10.29 17.12
N GLU A 125 -15.68 11.43 17.02
CA GLU A 125 -14.22 11.49 17.11
C GLU A 125 -13.79 11.23 18.56
N VAL A 126 -12.81 10.33 18.71
CA VAL A 126 -12.20 9.99 20.00
C VAL A 126 -10.68 10.04 19.89
N PRO A 127 -9.97 10.45 20.96
CA PRO A 127 -8.52 10.51 20.92
C PRO A 127 -7.91 9.12 20.67
N PRO A 128 -6.72 9.05 20.05
CA PRO A 128 -5.92 7.84 19.98
C PRO A 128 -5.69 7.23 21.37
N LEU A 129 -5.33 5.95 21.41
CA LEU A 129 -4.88 5.34 22.66
C LEU A 129 -3.67 6.13 23.18
N GLY A 130 -3.88 6.84 24.28
CA GLY A 130 -2.85 7.66 24.92
C GLY A 130 -1.82 6.81 25.67
N SER A 131 -1.07 7.45 26.58
CA SER A 131 -0.06 6.77 27.38
C SER A 131 -0.62 5.55 28.11
N THR A 132 0.06 4.40 27.92
CA THR A 132 -0.27 3.14 28.60
C THR A 132 0.51 2.95 29.91
N ALA A 133 1.31 3.94 30.33
CA ALA A 133 2.24 3.84 31.46
C ALA A 133 1.57 3.53 32.82
N LYS A 134 0.29 3.83 32.98
CA LYS A 134 -0.48 3.51 34.19
C LYS A 134 -1.05 2.09 34.22
N TYR A 135 -0.89 1.32 33.15
CA TYR A 135 -1.37 -0.06 33.02
C TYR A 135 -0.20 -1.02 33.01
N ASN A 136 -0.44 -2.27 33.42
CA ASN A 136 0.60 -3.30 33.40
C ASN A 136 0.87 -3.80 31.97
N THR A 137 -0.12 -3.68 31.08
CA THR A 137 -0.02 -4.10 29.69
C THR A 137 -0.82 -3.18 28.75
N ASP A 138 -0.41 -3.09 27.48
CA ASP A 138 -1.19 -2.39 26.44
C ASP A 138 -2.59 -3.00 26.24
N ARG A 139 -2.73 -4.30 26.50
CA ARG A 139 -4.03 -4.99 26.44
C ARG A 139 -4.99 -4.47 27.51
N GLU A 140 -4.50 -4.24 28.71
CA GLU A 140 -5.28 -3.68 29.82
C GLU A 140 -5.71 -2.24 29.48
N ALA A 141 -4.80 -1.43 28.94
CA ALA A 141 -5.10 -0.08 28.47
C ALA A 141 -6.19 -0.07 27.39
N GLN A 142 -6.07 -0.96 26.41
CA GLN A 142 -7.06 -1.10 25.34
C GLN A 142 -8.42 -1.58 25.88
N GLN A 143 -8.44 -2.52 26.84
CA GLN A 143 -9.69 -3.00 27.42
C GLN A 143 -10.41 -1.91 28.23
N ASP A 144 -9.67 -1.12 29.01
CA ASP A 144 -10.25 0.03 29.72
C ASP A 144 -10.84 1.06 28.75
N ARG A 145 -10.12 1.36 27.65
CA ARG A 145 -10.65 2.21 26.57
C ARG A 145 -11.95 1.64 25.98
N MET A 146 -12.02 0.33 25.71
CA MET A 146 -13.23 -0.32 25.21
C MET A 146 -14.39 -0.20 26.20
N ASN A 147 -14.14 -0.42 27.51
CA ASN A 147 -15.16 -0.27 28.54
C ASN A 147 -15.72 1.16 28.60
N GLN A 148 -14.86 2.17 28.48
CA GLN A 148 -15.26 3.59 28.45
C GLN A 148 -16.04 3.97 27.19
N LEU A 149 -15.72 3.37 26.03
CA LEU A 149 -16.48 3.59 24.80
C LEU A 149 -17.84 2.89 24.87
N ASN A 150 -17.88 1.67 25.41
CA ASN A 150 -19.09 0.90 25.61
C ASN A 150 -20.08 1.64 26.54
N SER A 151 -19.60 2.24 27.63
CA SER A 151 -20.46 3.01 28.54
C SER A 151 -21.03 4.29 27.91
N LYS A 152 -20.41 4.80 26.84
CA LYS A 152 -20.93 5.90 26.01
C LYS A 152 -21.89 5.44 24.90
N GLY A 153 -22.18 4.14 24.84
CA GLY A 153 -23.05 3.53 23.83
C GLY A 153 -22.43 3.53 22.43
N ILE A 154 -21.11 3.46 22.33
CA ILE A 154 -20.41 3.24 21.05
C ILE A 154 -20.47 1.75 20.71
N ASP A 155 -20.88 1.43 19.49
CA ASP A 155 -20.98 0.05 19.02
C ASP A 155 -19.63 -0.47 18.47
N VAL A 156 -18.95 0.38 17.71
CA VAL A 156 -17.70 0.04 17.02
C VAL A 156 -16.68 1.17 17.11
N LEU A 157 -15.40 0.78 17.12
CA LEU A 157 -14.26 1.70 17.09
C LEU A 157 -13.43 1.46 15.84
N LEU A 158 -13.28 2.49 15.01
CA LEU A 158 -12.35 2.53 13.89
C LEU A 158 -11.10 3.32 14.31
N ASP A 159 -10.05 2.60 14.67
CA ASP A 159 -8.73 3.17 14.98
C ASP A 159 -7.86 3.17 13.72
N ILE A 160 -7.41 4.35 13.30
CA ILE A 160 -6.62 4.55 12.11
C ILE A 160 -5.35 5.31 12.48
N LYS A 161 -4.21 4.85 11.97
CA LYS A 161 -2.96 5.62 11.96
C LYS A 161 -2.60 5.98 10.53
N ILE A 162 -2.36 7.25 10.27
CA ILE A 162 -1.93 7.74 8.96
C ILE A 162 -0.54 8.36 9.03
N THR A 163 0.18 8.29 7.91
CA THR A 163 1.44 9.01 7.72
C THR A 163 1.57 9.40 6.26
N ALA A 164 1.94 10.65 5.99
CA ALA A 164 2.22 11.18 4.67
C ALA A 164 3.64 11.77 4.63
N GLY A 165 4.33 11.64 3.50
CA GLY A 165 5.66 12.23 3.38
C GLY A 165 6.41 11.85 2.11
N ILE A 166 7.58 12.47 1.95
CA ILE A 166 8.55 12.15 0.90
C ILE A 166 9.72 11.40 1.53
N TYR A 167 10.03 10.23 0.96
CA TYR A 167 10.96 9.28 1.53
C TYR A 167 12.01 8.78 0.53
N GLY A 168 13.19 8.52 1.06
CA GLY A 168 14.30 7.87 0.38
C GLY A 168 15.08 8.76 -0.58
N PRO A 169 16.20 8.25 -1.13
CA PRO A 169 17.14 9.02 -1.94
C PRO A 169 16.59 9.46 -3.31
N GLU A 170 15.47 8.87 -3.73
CA GLU A 170 14.76 9.22 -4.97
C GLU A 170 13.64 10.25 -4.72
N GLY A 171 13.39 10.62 -3.45
CA GLY A 171 12.33 11.55 -3.07
C GLY A 171 10.93 11.06 -3.46
N GLU A 172 10.59 9.83 -3.13
CA GLU A 172 9.28 9.25 -3.48
C GLU A 172 8.22 9.61 -2.44
N MET A 173 7.03 10.01 -2.87
CA MET A 173 5.95 10.38 -1.96
C MET A 173 5.15 9.14 -1.58
N PHE A 174 4.84 8.99 -0.30
CA PHE A 174 4.06 7.87 0.20
C PHE A 174 3.01 8.30 1.21
N PHE A 175 1.91 7.56 1.18
CA PHE A 175 0.83 7.62 2.14
C PHE A 175 0.64 6.23 2.73
N ARG A 176 0.76 6.14 4.05
CA ARG A 176 0.58 4.91 4.81
C ARG A 176 -0.69 5.03 5.63
N THR A 177 -1.46 3.96 5.66
CA THR A 177 -2.62 3.81 6.54
C THR A 177 -2.53 2.47 7.24
N ASN A 178 -2.66 2.46 8.56
CA ASN A 178 -2.82 1.27 9.37
C ASN A 178 -4.18 1.38 10.07
N GLY A 179 -5.10 0.50 9.74
CA GLY A 179 -6.47 0.55 10.23
C GLY A 179 -6.82 -0.68 11.06
N LYS A 180 -7.63 -0.48 12.10
CA LYS A 180 -8.25 -1.53 12.90
C LYS A 180 -9.70 -1.16 13.20
N LEU A 181 -10.60 -2.11 12.98
CA LEU A 181 -12.00 -2.01 13.39
C LEU A 181 -12.24 -2.96 14.55
N TYR A 182 -12.88 -2.48 15.61
CA TYR A 182 -13.24 -3.26 16.77
C TYR A 182 -14.75 -3.24 16.98
N ASP A 183 -15.28 -4.40 17.41
CA ASP A 183 -16.52 -4.46 18.15
C ASP A 183 -16.24 -4.04 19.59
N VAL A 184 -16.89 -2.97 20.06
CA VAL A 184 -16.56 -2.36 21.35
C VAL A 184 -17.07 -3.22 22.52
N LYS A 185 -18.22 -3.86 22.37
CA LYS A 185 -18.84 -4.67 23.43
C LYS A 185 -18.04 -5.93 23.75
N SER A 186 -17.53 -6.60 22.73
CA SER A 186 -16.75 -7.83 22.85
C SER A 186 -15.24 -7.60 22.86
N SER A 187 -14.78 -6.36 22.63
CA SER A 187 -13.38 -6.01 22.39
C SER A 187 -12.72 -6.78 21.23
N LYS A 188 -13.50 -7.39 20.33
CA LYS A 188 -12.99 -8.22 19.24
C LYS A 188 -12.51 -7.33 18.09
N THR A 189 -11.31 -7.59 17.56
CA THR A 189 -10.89 -7.01 16.27
C THR A 189 -11.68 -7.67 15.14
N LEU A 190 -12.45 -6.87 14.41
CA LEU A 190 -13.25 -7.30 13.27
C LEU A 190 -12.48 -7.17 11.95
N TRP A 191 -11.62 -6.16 11.85
CA TRP A 191 -10.80 -5.92 10.67
C TRP A 191 -9.47 -5.29 11.06
N ARG A 192 -8.42 -5.63 10.32
CA ARG A 192 -7.10 -5.00 10.41
C ARG A 192 -6.43 -5.08 9.07
N ASP A 193 -5.92 -3.95 8.59
CA ASP A 193 -5.08 -3.93 7.39
C ASP A 193 -4.04 -2.80 7.47
N GLU A 194 -3.00 -2.94 6.67
CA GLU A 194 -1.99 -1.92 6.47
C GLU A 194 -1.68 -1.80 4.98
N PHE A 195 -1.76 -0.58 4.48
CA PHE A 195 -1.49 -0.26 3.09
C PHE A 195 -0.60 0.96 2.94
N VAL A 196 0.17 0.93 1.85
CA VAL A 196 1.12 1.97 1.46
C VAL A 196 0.89 2.26 -0.01
N VAL A 197 0.53 3.49 -0.31
CA VAL A 197 0.34 3.97 -1.68
C VAL A 197 1.31 5.08 -2.00
N THR A 198 1.58 5.26 -3.29
CA THR A 198 2.30 6.41 -3.86
C THR A 198 1.37 7.02 -4.92
N PRO A 199 1.42 8.35 -5.12
CA PRO A 199 0.72 9.00 -6.21
C PRO A 199 1.37 8.81 -7.58
N THR A 200 2.52 8.12 -7.68
CA THR A 200 3.17 7.85 -8.98
C THR A 200 2.29 6.99 -9.88
N ILE A 201 2.06 7.48 -11.09
CA ILE A 201 1.30 6.78 -12.14
C ILE A 201 2.19 6.23 -13.25
N GLU A 202 3.42 6.74 -13.41
CA GLU A 202 4.36 6.33 -14.45
C GLU A 202 5.24 5.15 -14.04
N PHE A 203 4.61 4.00 -13.80
CA PHE A 203 5.37 2.83 -13.40
C PHE A 203 6.25 2.29 -14.54
N LYS A 204 7.56 2.23 -14.31
CA LYS A 204 8.54 1.61 -15.21
C LYS A 204 8.86 0.16 -14.83
N ALA A 205 9.02 -0.72 -15.81
CA ALA A 205 9.31 -2.14 -15.62
C ALA A 205 10.64 -2.39 -14.90
N ASN A 206 11.61 -1.49 -15.08
CA ASN A 206 12.94 -1.55 -14.47
C ASN A 206 13.03 -0.90 -13.08
N GLN A 207 11.98 -0.21 -12.63
CA GLN A 207 12.00 0.47 -11.34
C GLN A 207 11.99 -0.54 -10.17
N SER A 208 12.48 -0.10 -9.02
CA SER A 208 12.42 -0.88 -7.79
C SER A 208 11.21 -0.47 -6.94
N PHE A 209 10.41 -1.45 -6.52
CA PHE A 209 9.28 -1.23 -5.61
C PHE A 209 9.69 -1.55 -4.19
N ASN A 210 10.30 -0.57 -3.53
CA ASN A 210 10.70 -0.64 -2.13
C ASN A 210 9.96 0.45 -1.38
N THR A 211 9.50 0.14 -0.17
CA THR A 211 9.03 1.14 0.77
C THR A 211 10.14 1.51 1.74
N TYR A 212 10.00 2.69 2.37
CA TYR A 212 10.91 3.18 3.40
C TYR A 212 10.35 3.00 4.83
N PHE A 213 9.20 2.32 4.95
CA PHE A 213 8.51 2.07 6.23
C PHE A 213 8.99 0.81 6.96
N ASN A 214 10.01 0.11 6.47
CA ASN A 214 10.52 -1.11 7.11
C ASN A 214 11.80 -0.81 7.92
N PRO A 215 11.73 -0.75 9.26
CA PRO A 215 12.84 -0.35 10.13
C PRO A 215 14.00 -1.36 10.15
N PHE A 216 13.79 -2.62 9.76
CA PHE A 216 14.79 -3.70 9.88
C PHE A 216 15.64 -3.93 8.62
N LYS A 217 15.53 -3.07 7.61
CA LYS A 217 16.32 -3.15 6.36
C LYS A 217 17.20 -1.93 6.10
N SER A 218 17.54 -1.17 7.14
CA SER A 218 18.67 -0.25 7.10
C SER A 218 19.94 -1.08 6.88
N ASN A 219 20.50 -1.01 5.68
CA ASN A 219 21.78 -1.64 5.37
C ASN A 219 22.87 -0.83 6.08
N MET A 220 23.11 -1.10 7.36
CA MET A 220 24.17 -0.43 8.13
C MET A 220 25.57 -0.65 7.53
N PHE A 221 25.73 -1.70 6.72
CA PHE A 221 27.01 -2.12 6.14
C PHE A 221 27.26 -1.62 4.70
N SER A 222 26.36 -0.82 4.13
CA SER A 222 26.56 -0.18 2.82
C SER A 222 25.77 1.13 2.73
N PRO A 223 26.23 2.21 3.40
CA PRO A 223 25.58 3.51 3.30
C PRO A 223 25.56 3.95 1.84
N ARG A 224 24.40 4.39 1.34
CA ARG A 224 24.40 5.13 0.07
C ARG A 224 25.02 6.49 0.39
N LEU A 225 26.09 6.82 -0.31
CA LEU A 225 26.78 8.11 -0.18
C LEU A 225 26.36 9.09 -1.28
N THR A 226 25.44 8.69 -2.15
CA THR A 226 25.01 9.45 -3.32
C THR A 226 23.50 9.65 -3.30
N MET A 227 23.06 10.90 -3.30
CA MET A 227 21.69 11.28 -3.63
C MET A 227 21.48 11.25 -5.14
N SER A 228 20.23 11.08 -5.56
CA SER A 228 19.83 11.60 -6.87
C SER A 228 20.02 13.12 -6.81
N LYS A 229 20.65 13.72 -7.83
CA LYS A 229 21.08 15.14 -7.82
C LYS A 229 19.92 16.14 -7.59
N ASN A 230 18.67 15.68 -7.57
CA ASN A 230 17.42 16.44 -7.69
C ASN A 230 16.23 15.72 -7.02
N ALA A 231 16.41 15.08 -5.85
CA ALA A 231 15.38 14.23 -5.22
C ALA A 231 14.04 14.96 -4.97
N LEU A 232 14.07 16.27 -4.70
CA LEU A 232 12.87 17.08 -4.52
C LEU A 232 12.45 17.86 -5.76
N THR A 233 13.28 17.91 -6.81
CA THR A 233 13.03 18.75 -7.99
C THR A 233 11.73 18.39 -8.68
N ARG A 234 11.38 17.09 -8.76
CA ARG A 234 10.09 16.64 -9.31
C ARG A 234 8.87 17.25 -8.61
N TRP A 235 9.03 17.66 -7.34
CA TRP A 235 7.97 18.24 -6.52
C TRP A 235 7.96 19.76 -6.58
N THR A 236 9.14 20.39 -6.72
CA THR A 236 9.28 21.85 -6.76
C THR A 236 9.18 22.44 -8.18
N GLU A 237 9.40 21.64 -9.23
CA GLU A 237 9.12 22.02 -10.61
C GLU A 237 7.66 22.47 -10.78
N ASN A 238 7.42 23.30 -11.81
CA ASN A 238 6.12 23.91 -12.07
C ASN A 238 5.56 24.67 -10.86
N ASN A 239 6.43 25.40 -10.13
CA ASN A 239 6.07 26.18 -8.95
C ASN A 239 5.31 25.36 -7.88
N GLY A 240 5.69 24.08 -7.71
CA GLY A 240 5.08 23.22 -6.70
C GLY A 240 3.74 22.58 -7.10
N GLU A 241 3.26 22.80 -8.33
CA GLU A 241 1.99 22.22 -8.79
C GLU A 241 2.05 20.68 -8.79
N ASN A 242 3.20 20.11 -9.15
CA ASN A 242 3.43 18.66 -9.14
C ASN A 242 3.28 18.08 -7.73
N PHE A 243 3.79 18.78 -6.71
CA PHE A 243 3.61 18.39 -5.31
C PHE A 243 2.13 18.35 -4.93
N LYS A 244 1.39 19.44 -5.20
CA LYS A 244 -0.03 19.56 -4.81
C LYS A 244 -0.89 18.48 -5.48
N LYS A 245 -0.71 18.27 -6.78
CA LYS A 245 -1.43 17.21 -7.52
C LYS A 245 -1.11 15.82 -6.99
N ALA A 246 0.17 15.55 -6.69
CA ALA A 246 0.59 14.27 -6.14
C ALA A 246 0.06 14.05 -4.72
N GLU A 247 0.03 15.10 -3.90
CA GLU A 247 -0.53 15.05 -2.56
C GLU A 247 -2.02 14.71 -2.61
N ASP A 248 -2.80 15.46 -3.40
CA ASP A 248 -4.23 15.25 -3.57
C ASP A 248 -4.56 13.85 -4.05
N PHE A 249 -3.83 13.41 -5.08
CA PHE A 249 -4.06 12.09 -5.66
C PHE A 249 -3.65 10.97 -4.69
N GLY A 250 -2.56 11.14 -3.94
CA GLY A 250 -2.13 10.17 -2.94
C GLY A 250 -3.10 10.03 -1.77
N ILE A 251 -3.67 11.15 -1.32
CA ILE A 251 -4.75 11.18 -0.32
C ILE A 251 -6.00 10.48 -0.87
N GLN A 252 -6.43 10.84 -2.09
CA GLN A 252 -7.57 10.22 -2.76
C GLN A 252 -7.42 8.70 -2.86
N LEU A 253 -6.26 8.21 -3.32
CA LEU A 253 -5.98 6.77 -3.41
C LEU A 253 -6.00 6.10 -2.05
N SER A 254 -5.44 6.73 -1.01
CA SER A 254 -5.41 6.17 0.35
C SER A 254 -6.81 6.05 0.95
N VAL A 255 -7.64 7.09 0.80
CA VAL A 255 -9.01 7.10 1.27
C VAL A 255 -9.86 6.10 0.50
N ALA A 256 -9.73 6.05 -0.83
CA ALA A 256 -10.41 5.04 -1.66
C ALA A 256 -10.03 3.61 -1.23
N GLN A 257 -8.75 3.37 -0.94
CA GLN A 257 -8.29 2.07 -0.47
C GLN A 257 -8.95 1.68 0.87
N LEU A 258 -9.00 2.60 1.83
CA LEU A 258 -9.65 2.38 3.12
C LEU A 258 -11.14 2.12 2.96
N CYS A 259 -11.85 2.96 2.21
CA CYS A 259 -13.28 2.82 1.98
C CYS A 259 -13.63 1.48 1.36
N GLY A 260 -12.86 1.00 0.37
CA GLY A 260 -13.14 -0.30 -0.23
C GLY A 260 -12.71 -1.47 0.65
N ALA A 261 -11.67 -1.33 1.48
CA ALA A 261 -11.31 -2.34 2.49
C ALA A 261 -12.42 -2.49 3.55
N LEU A 262 -13.08 -1.39 3.90
CA LEU A 262 -14.26 -1.35 4.77
C LEU A 262 -15.57 -1.60 4.02
N GLN A 263 -15.52 -1.83 2.70
CA GLN A 263 -16.67 -2.06 1.81
C GLN A 263 -17.72 -0.95 1.80
N LEU A 264 -17.30 0.26 2.09
CA LEU A 264 -18.11 1.47 2.01
C LEU A 264 -18.20 1.99 0.57
N ASP A 265 -17.12 1.84 -0.20
CA ASP A 265 -17.06 2.25 -1.61
C ASP A 265 -16.00 1.43 -2.37
N VAL A 266 -16.39 0.78 -3.46
CA VAL A 266 -15.50 -0.04 -4.29
C VAL A 266 -15.39 0.62 -5.67
N SER A 267 -14.41 1.50 -5.81
CA SER A 267 -14.17 2.30 -7.01
C SER A 267 -12.99 1.79 -7.84
N GLU A 268 -12.80 2.40 -9.02
CA GLU A 268 -11.60 2.21 -9.84
C GLU A 268 -10.32 2.53 -9.04
N ASP A 269 -10.33 3.63 -8.28
CA ASP A 269 -9.21 4.07 -7.45
C ASP A 269 -8.93 3.12 -6.28
N TYR A 270 -9.96 2.49 -5.70
CA TYR A 270 -9.79 1.42 -4.72
C TYR A 270 -8.99 0.25 -5.31
N TYR A 271 -9.36 -0.23 -6.50
CA TYR A 271 -8.64 -1.33 -7.12
C TYR A 271 -7.22 -0.92 -7.51
N PHE A 272 -7.02 0.29 -8.03
CA PHE A 272 -5.69 0.77 -8.39
C PHE A 272 -4.76 0.91 -7.18
N SER A 273 -5.23 1.53 -6.11
CA SER A 273 -4.50 1.69 -4.85
C SER A 273 -4.14 0.34 -4.20
N CYS A 274 -5.05 -0.63 -4.22
CA CYS A 274 -4.76 -2.00 -3.81
C CYS A 274 -3.64 -2.62 -4.63
N GLY A 275 -3.67 -2.45 -5.96
CA GLY A 275 -2.61 -2.92 -6.86
C GLY A 275 -1.25 -2.31 -6.52
N ILE A 276 -1.18 -1.00 -6.29
CA ILE A 276 0.03 -0.28 -5.85
C ILE A 276 0.55 -0.87 -4.55
N SER A 277 -0.31 -0.97 -3.54
CA SER A 277 0.03 -1.52 -2.23
C SER A 277 0.64 -2.92 -2.33
N LYS A 278 0.05 -3.82 -3.13
CA LYS A 278 0.60 -5.16 -3.34
C LYS A 278 1.94 -5.13 -4.08
N LEU A 279 2.12 -4.23 -5.05
CA LEU A 279 3.36 -4.10 -5.80
C LEU A 279 4.52 -3.65 -4.90
N TYR A 280 4.29 -2.66 -4.04
CA TYR A 280 5.26 -2.19 -3.03
C TYR A 280 5.50 -3.20 -1.90
N ALA A 281 4.52 -4.06 -1.60
CA ALA A 281 4.71 -5.24 -0.76
C ALA A 281 5.44 -6.40 -1.48
N ARG A 282 5.92 -6.20 -2.71
CA ARG A 282 6.56 -7.21 -3.58
C ARG A 282 5.68 -8.43 -3.91
N LYS A 283 4.36 -8.25 -3.85
CA LYS A 283 3.33 -9.26 -4.16
C LYS A 283 2.77 -9.03 -5.57
N ALA A 284 3.63 -8.94 -6.58
CA ALA A 284 3.23 -8.63 -7.96
C ALA A 284 2.15 -9.57 -8.53
N LYS A 285 2.19 -10.87 -8.18
CA LYS A 285 1.15 -11.84 -8.57
C LYS A 285 -0.25 -11.45 -8.05
N GLN A 286 -0.34 -10.93 -6.83
CA GLN A 286 -1.60 -10.47 -6.24
C GLN A 286 -2.02 -9.11 -6.81
N ALA A 287 -1.07 -8.26 -7.19
CA ALA A 287 -1.36 -6.94 -7.77
C ALA A 287 -2.10 -7.03 -9.12
N ILE A 288 -1.86 -8.09 -9.90
CA ILE A 288 -2.45 -8.28 -11.24
C ILE A 288 -3.98 -8.17 -11.20
N SER A 289 -4.66 -8.94 -10.36
CA SER A 289 -6.13 -8.94 -10.33
C SER A 289 -6.73 -7.59 -9.94
N PHE A 290 -6.00 -6.80 -9.14
CA PHE A 290 -6.40 -5.45 -8.76
C PHE A 290 -6.24 -4.47 -9.93
N PHE A 291 -5.09 -4.48 -10.61
CA PHE A 291 -4.90 -3.63 -11.79
C PHE A 291 -5.77 -4.02 -12.98
N GLU A 292 -6.06 -5.31 -13.18
CA GLU A 292 -7.03 -5.78 -14.17
C GLU A 292 -8.41 -5.18 -13.92
N LYS A 293 -8.90 -5.21 -12.67
CA LYS A 293 -10.19 -4.61 -12.32
C LYS A 293 -10.18 -3.09 -12.55
N ALA A 294 -9.15 -2.39 -12.10
CA ALA A 294 -9.03 -0.94 -12.32
C ALA A 294 -9.03 -0.57 -13.80
N TRP A 295 -8.26 -1.29 -14.62
CA TRP A 295 -8.20 -1.07 -16.07
C TRP A 295 -9.52 -1.39 -16.78
N ASN A 296 -10.19 -2.47 -16.39
CA ASN A 296 -11.46 -2.86 -16.99
C ASN A 296 -12.61 -1.90 -16.64
N MET A 297 -12.54 -1.22 -15.49
CA MET A 297 -13.53 -0.20 -15.11
C MET A 297 -13.38 1.08 -15.92
N ASN A 298 -12.15 1.46 -16.29
CA ASN A 298 -11.90 2.67 -17.05
C ASN A 298 -10.69 2.53 -17.98
N LYS A 299 -10.97 2.30 -19.26
CA LYS A 299 -9.94 2.15 -20.29
C LYS A 299 -9.38 3.49 -20.81
N GLN A 300 -9.92 4.63 -20.37
CA GLN A 300 -9.42 5.96 -20.76
C GLN A 300 -8.22 6.41 -19.91
N LYS A 301 -7.83 5.61 -18.90
CA LYS A 301 -6.69 5.87 -18.02
C LYS A 301 -5.53 4.90 -18.30
N PRO A 302 -4.68 5.18 -19.30
CA PRO A 302 -3.64 4.24 -19.74
C PRO A 302 -2.63 3.90 -18.64
N GLU A 303 -2.47 4.75 -17.63
CA GLU A 303 -1.65 4.46 -16.45
C GLU A 303 -2.14 3.24 -15.66
N ARG A 304 -3.45 2.95 -15.65
CA ARG A 304 -4.01 1.74 -15.01
C ARG A 304 -3.59 0.49 -15.76
N GLY A 305 -3.72 0.52 -17.08
CA GLY A 305 -3.26 -0.55 -17.97
C GLY A 305 -1.74 -0.73 -17.93
N ASN A 306 -0.97 0.37 -17.85
CA ASN A 306 0.48 0.32 -17.69
C ASN A 306 0.91 -0.32 -16.37
N ALA A 307 0.23 0.01 -15.26
CA ALA A 307 0.49 -0.62 -13.98
C ALA A 307 0.29 -2.15 -14.04
N LEU A 308 -0.72 -2.61 -14.79
CA LEU A 308 -0.92 -4.03 -15.07
C LEU A 308 0.25 -4.63 -15.86
N VAL A 309 0.75 -3.96 -16.91
CA VAL A 309 1.95 -4.40 -17.65
C VAL A 309 3.12 -4.62 -16.71
N VAL A 310 3.38 -3.67 -15.81
CA VAL A 310 4.48 -3.76 -14.85
C VAL A 310 4.25 -4.90 -13.86
N ALA A 311 3.03 -5.06 -13.33
CA ALA A 311 2.72 -6.16 -12.41
C ALA A 311 2.90 -7.54 -13.08
N LEU A 312 2.43 -7.71 -14.32
CA LEU A 312 2.63 -8.93 -15.12
C LEU A 312 4.13 -9.22 -15.32
N TYR A 313 4.91 -8.22 -15.73
CA TYR A 313 6.35 -8.35 -15.90
C TYR A 313 7.05 -8.75 -14.59
N LYS A 314 6.75 -8.06 -13.48
CA LYS A 314 7.32 -8.39 -12.15
C LYS A 314 6.87 -9.76 -11.64
N ALA A 315 5.70 -10.25 -12.06
CA ALA A 315 5.22 -11.60 -11.81
C ALA A 315 5.83 -12.66 -12.76
N LYS A 316 6.73 -12.25 -13.67
CA LYS A 316 7.36 -13.07 -14.72
C LYS A 316 6.40 -13.63 -15.78
N LYS A 317 5.25 -12.99 -15.96
CA LYS A 317 4.28 -13.29 -17.03
C LYS A 317 4.58 -12.44 -18.26
N ILE A 318 5.67 -12.77 -18.97
CA ILE A 318 6.29 -11.88 -19.96
C ILE A 318 5.39 -11.67 -21.18
N GLU A 319 4.81 -12.75 -21.70
CA GLU A 319 3.94 -12.74 -22.88
C GLU A 319 2.64 -11.97 -22.60
N GLU A 320 2.05 -12.19 -21.42
CA GLU A 320 0.87 -11.45 -20.96
C GLU A 320 1.20 -9.95 -20.80
N ALA A 321 2.37 -9.60 -20.26
CA ALA A 321 2.79 -8.20 -20.11
C ALA A 321 2.92 -7.48 -21.46
N ILE A 322 3.53 -8.14 -22.46
CA ILE A 322 3.67 -7.58 -23.81
C ILE A 322 2.28 -7.40 -24.45
N LYS A 323 1.45 -8.46 -24.42
CA LYS A 323 0.09 -8.40 -24.97
C LYS A 323 -0.74 -7.29 -24.33
N GLN A 324 -0.67 -7.15 -23.01
CA GLN A 324 -1.38 -6.08 -22.32
C GLN A 324 -0.85 -4.70 -22.72
N GLY A 325 0.47 -4.53 -22.86
CA GLY A 325 1.03 -3.25 -23.30
C GLY A 325 0.58 -2.89 -24.71
N GLU A 326 0.50 -3.86 -25.62
CA GLU A 326 -0.06 -3.68 -26.96
C GLU A 326 -1.53 -3.27 -26.93
N ILE A 327 -2.34 -3.87 -26.05
CA ILE A 327 -3.74 -3.47 -25.84
C ILE A 327 -3.83 -2.01 -25.36
N VAL A 328 -2.97 -1.60 -24.43
CA VAL A 328 -3.00 -0.24 -23.89
C VAL A 328 -2.65 0.78 -24.98
N ILE A 329 -1.58 0.56 -25.76
CA ILE A 329 -1.21 1.51 -26.83
C ILE A 329 -2.19 1.55 -28.00
N GLN A 330 -3.10 0.58 -28.11
CA GLN A 330 -4.20 0.61 -29.09
C GLN A 330 -5.40 1.42 -28.60
N SER A 331 -5.50 1.73 -27.30
CA SER A 331 -6.55 2.63 -26.77
C SER A 331 -6.29 4.09 -27.18
N PRO A 332 -7.34 4.93 -27.32
CA PRO A 332 -7.18 6.32 -27.75
C PRO A 332 -6.19 7.12 -26.90
N GLU A 333 -6.31 7.01 -25.58
CA GLU A 333 -5.44 7.72 -24.63
C GLU A 333 -4.06 7.06 -24.51
N GLY A 334 -3.99 5.73 -24.67
CA GLY A 334 -2.72 5.00 -24.58
C GLY A 334 -1.76 5.23 -25.74
N GLN A 335 -2.25 5.64 -26.91
CA GLN A 335 -1.40 6.02 -28.06
C GLN A 335 -0.45 7.18 -27.74
N ASN A 336 -0.85 8.04 -26.79
CA ASN A 336 -0.10 9.21 -26.36
C ASN A 336 0.52 9.03 -24.96
N TYR A 337 0.53 7.80 -24.44
CA TYR A 337 1.07 7.52 -23.11
C TYR A 337 2.48 6.89 -23.19
N PRO A 338 3.56 7.69 -23.04
CA PRO A 338 4.93 7.26 -23.35
C PRO A 338 5.42 6.07 -22.52
N THR A 339 4.99 5.97 -21.26
CA THR A 339 5.53 4.99 -20.31
C THR A 339 5.26 3.53 -20.72
N VAL A 340 4.17 3.25 -21.43
CA VAL A 340 3.88 1.89 -21.92
C VAL A 340 4.85 1.50 -23.02
N TYR A 341 5.16 2.42 -23.94
CA TYR A 341 6.16 2.21 -24.98
C TYR A 341 7.54 1.93 -24.39
N TYR A 342 7.95 2.70 -23.37
CA TYR A 342 9.17 2.43 -22.61
C TYR A 342 9.19 1.00 -22.04
N ASN A 343 8.09 0.60 -21.39
CA ASN A 343 7.99 -0.71 -20.78
C ASN A 343 8.03 -1.84 -21.80
N LEU A 344 7.34 -1.71 -22.93
CA LEU A 344 7.40 -2.68 -24.03
C LEU A 344 8.83 -2.83 -24.57
N ALA A 345 9.51 -1.71 -24.86
CA ALA A 345 10.89 -1.72 -25.31
C ALA A 345 11.81 -2.41 -24.30
N TYR A 346 11.70 -2.04 -23.01
CA TYR A 346 12.50 -2.64 -21.94
C TYR A 346 12.27 -4.15 -21.82
N ILE A 347 11.01 -4.60 -21.81
CA ILE A 347 10.65 -6.02 -21.67
C ILE A 347 11.18 -6.83 -22.87
N LEU A 348 11.08 -6.30 -24.09
CA LEU A 348 11.58 -6.98 -25.29
C LEU A 348 13.10 -7.12 -25.29
N VAL A 349 13.83 -6.08 -24.88
CA VAL A 349 15.28 -6.11 -24.70
C VAL A 349 15.68 -7.12 -23.62
N ASP A 350 15.02 -7.04 -22.46
CA ASP A 350 15.43 -7.78 -21.26
C ASP A 350 15.07 -9.27 -21.30
N LYS A 351 13.96 -9.64 -21.96
CA LYS A 351 13.41 -11.01 -21.90
C LYS A 351 13.23 -11.69 -23.25
N LYS A 352 13.00 -10.96 -24.33
CA LYS A 352 12.78 -11.54 -25.66
C LYS A 352 13.99 -11.45 -26.59
N LYS A 353 14.97 -10.60 -26.28
CA LYS A 353 16.13 -10.31 -27.16
C LYS A 353 15.68 -9.95 -28.58
N ASN A 354 14.59 -9.19 -28.71
CA ASN A 354 14.07 -8.71 -29.98
C ASN A 354 14.36 -7.20 -30.13
N PRO A 355 15.55 -6.81 -30.62
CA PRO A 355 15.98 -5.42 -30.68
C PRO A 355 15.24 -4.59 -31.72
N GLU A 356 14.68 -5.21 -32.77
CA GLU A 356 13.98 -4.49 -33.84
C GLU A 356 12.67 -3.89 -33.32
N LYS A 357 11.75 -4.73 -32.85
CA LYS A 357 10.49 -4.27 -32.26
C LYS A 357 10.70 -3.42 -31.00
N ALA A 358 11.75 -3.71 -30.23
CA ALA A 358 12.10 -2.87 -29.07
C ALA A 358 12.55 -1.46 -29.48
N LYS A 359 13.27 -1.33 -30.61
CA LYS A 359 13.72 -0.03 -31.13
C LYS A 359 12.53 0.81 -31.58
N GLU A 360 11.55 0.21 -32.25
CA GLU A 360 10.31 0.90 -32.65
C GLU A 360 9.57 1.50 -31.46
N TYR A 361 9.33 0.69 -30.41
CA TYR A 361 8.68 1.20 -29.20
C TYR A 361 9.53 2.23 -28.47
N TYR A 362 10.86 2.04 -28.40
CA TYR A 362 11.72 3.03 -27.76
C TYR A 362 11.75 4.36 -28.51
N GLN A 363 11.74 4.32 -29.85
CA GLN A 363 11.64 5.53 -30.67
C GLN A 363 10.31 6.25 -30.41
N ARG A 364 9.20 5.53 -30.35
CA ARG A 364 7.90 6.13 -30.01
C ARG A 364 7.87 6.73 -28.60
N TYR A 365 8.52 6.09 -27.63
CA TYR A 365 8.73 6.66 -26.30
C TYR A 365 9.50 8.00 -26.34
N LEU A 366 10.57 8.07 -27.13
CA LEU A 366 11.35 9.31 -27.30
C LEU A 366 10.55 10.41 -27.99
N GLU A 367 9.79 10.08 -29.03
CA GLU A 367 8.91 11.03 -29.74
C GLU A 367 7.88 11.66 -28.79
N LEU A 368 7.31 10.86 -27.89
CA LEU A 368 6.26 11.31 -26.97
C LEU A 368 6.81 12.00 -25.70
N SER A 369 7.95 11.54 -25.17
CA SER A 369 8.47 12.05 -23.89
C SER A 369 9.60 13.07 -24.02
N GLY A 370 10.38 13.02 -25.11
CA GLY A 370 11.61 13.78 -25.25
C GLY A 370 12.74 13.39 -24.29
N ILE A 371 12.56 12.34 -23.47
CA ILE A 371 13.50 11.98 -22.39
C ILE A 371 14.24 10.68 -22.75
N PRO A 372 15.55 10.75 -23.05
CA PRO A 372 16.33 9.54 -23.33
C PRO A 372 16.68 8.74 -22.07
N ASP A 373 16.70 7.41 -22.19
CA ASP A 373 17.23 6.48 -21.20
C ASP A 373 18.52 5.84 -21.71
N THR A 374 19.64 6.41 -21.28
CA THR A 374 20.99 5.97 -21.67
C THR A 374 21.28 4.50 -21.34
N LYS A 375 20.62 3.92 -20.33
CA LYS A 375 20.82 2.50 -19.97
C LYS A 375 20.09 1.60 -20.96
N LEU A 376 18.86 1.95 -21.34
CA LEU A 376 18.09 1.21 -22.34
C LEU A 376 18.73 1.33 -23.74
N GLU A 377 19.22 2.50 -24.12
CA GLU A 377 19.98 2.73 -25.36
C GLU A 377 21.21 1.83 -25.46
N LYS A 378 22.04 1.81 -24.41
CA LYS A 378 23.21 0.94 -24.35
C LYS A 378 22.82 -0.53 -24.49
N LYS A 379 21.74 -0.97 -23.85
CA LYS A 379 21.24 -2.35 -23.98
C LYS A 379 20.78 -2.66 -25.40
N LEU A 380 20.05 -1.75 -26.04
CA LEU A 380 19.59 -1.91 -27.44
C LEU A 380 20.79 -2.07 -28.40
N GLN A 381 21.80 -1.20 -28.28
CA GLN A 381 23.02 -1.26 -29.09
C GLN A 381 23.80 -2.56 -28.88
N GLN A 382 23.91 -3.03 -27.62
CA GLN A 382 24.62 -4.26 -27.30
C GLN A 382 23.97 -5.52 -27.90
N ILE A 383 22.64 -5.57 -27.97
CA ILE A 383 21.94 -6.71 -28.59
C ILE A 383 22.09 -6.69 -30.11
N GLN A 384 22.05 -5.51 -30.73
CA GLN A 384 22.25 -5.37 -32.18
C GLN A 384 23.64 -5.82 -32.62
N LYS A 385 24.69 -5.52 -31.84
CA LYS A 385 26.07 -5.97 -32.14
C LYS A 385 26.32 -7.47 -31.97
N LYS A 386 25.40 -8.21 -31.36
CA LYS A 386 25.51 -9.66 -31.11
C LYS A 386 24.75 -10.51 -32.13
N ARG A 387 24.04 -9.88 -33.06
CA ARG A 387 23.49 -10.49 -34.27
C ARG A 387 24.45 -10.22 -35.41
#